data_AF-A0A7K7KFW3-F1
#
_entry.id   AF-A0A7K7KFW3-F1
#
_cell.length_a   1.000
_cell.length_b   1.000
_cell.length_c   1.000
_cell.angle_alpha   90.00
_cell.angle_beta   90.00
_cell.angle_gamma   90.00
#
_symmetry.space_group_name_H-M   'P 1'
#
loop_
_entity.id
_entity.type
_entity.pdbx_description
1 polymer ?
#
loop_
_entity_poly.entity_id
_entity_poly.type
_entity_poly.pdbx_seq_one_letter_code
_entity_poly.pdbx_strand_id
1 'polypeptide(L)'
;LSQFLSVCAPLTQEHPEVLPFLSSRHLRAHPDFRGSAEFRNILGRLLRRVRGRRRKVYVYINELCTVLKARALRRRLPLRALPGARPCPHGTFQSPHCSAHTQSQHPSAQSQYPSAQSQHPSAQSQHPGAQSQQPEPGGGRRAGGSRRQIRHLEHLLRVYAGEIRRLQERELDLAELDSADSPYLQENRLKRRMMRIFRRLCQLKDCSSLTGRVLEQRIRFRGTRYPEVNRSIERFINRPDAFPDYSDILREIRGASARHRLGLGRRQMENMAQEAFREVGNRLQERRHLDLVYNFGSHLTDEYRPGT
;
A
#
# COMPACT_ATOMS: atom_id res chain seq x y z
N LEU A 1 -13.15 25.44 21.35
CA LEU A 1 -14.08 24.86 20.35
C LEU A 1 -15.45 25.53 20.38
N SER A 2 -16.07 25.71 21.56
CA SER A 2 -17.37 26.39 21.73
C SER A 2 -17.51 27.69 20.93
N GLN A 3 -16.52 28.58 21.01
CA GLN A 3 -16.51 29.84 20.26
C GLN A 3 -16.56 29.64 18.73
N PHE A 4 -15.88 28.61 18.20
CA PHE A 4 -15.88 28.30 16.77
C PHE A 4 -17.23 27.73 16.32
N LEU A 5 -17.84 26.86 17.14
CA LEU A 5 -19.18 26.30 16.87
C LEU A 5 -20.25 27.40 16.86
N SER A 6 -20.19 28.33 17.82
CA SER A 6 -21.12 29.49 17.88
C SER A 6 -21.03 30.37 16.62
N VAL A 7 -19.82 30.61 16.10
CA VAL A 7 -19.64 31.41 14.87
C VAL A 7 -20.09 30.65 13.63
N CYS A 8 -19.98 29.32 13.61
CA CYS A 8 -20.41 28.49 12.48
C CYS A 8 -21.92 28.21 12.49
N ALA A 9 -22.58 28.25 13.64
CA ALA A 9 -24.01 27.95 13.78
C ALA A 9 -24.93 28.74 12.84
N PRO A 10 -24.86 30.10 12.76
CA PRO A 10 -25.69 30.84 11.82
C PRO A 10 -25.29 30.64 10.35
N LEU A 11 -24.10 30.09 10.07
CA LEU A 11 -23.57 29.89 8.72
C LEU A 11 -23.81 28.47 8.17
N THR A 12 -24.35 27.57 9.00
CA THR A 12 -24.58 26.15 8.68
C THR A 12 -26.05 25.77 8.87
N GLN A 13 -26.97 26.74 8.72
CA GLN A 13 -28.41 26.54 8.89
C GLN A 13 -29.00 25.51 7.91
N GLU A 14 -28.44 25.41 6.71
CA GLU A 14 -28.82 24.39 5.70
C GLU A 14 -28.43 22.96 6.12
N HIS A 15 -27.41 22.81 6.97
CA HIS A 15 -26.87 21.53 7.42
C HIS A 15 -26.54 21.54 8.92
N PRO A 16 -27.56 21.55 9.81
CA PRO A 16 -27.36 21.64 11.25
C PRO A 16 -26.61 20.42 11.83
N GLU A 17 -26.65 19.26 11.16
CA GLU A 17 -25.96 18.02 11.53
C GLU A 17 -24.42 18.15 11.58
N VAL A 18 -23.87 19.19 10.95
CA VAL A 18 -22.42 19.42 10.88
C VAL A 18 -21.82 19.80 12.23
N LEU A 19 -22.55 20.52 13.09
CA LEU A 19 -22.03 20.95 14.40
C LEU A 19 -21.96 19.80 15.43
N PRO A 20 -23.01 18.94 15.56
CA PRO A 20 -22.92 17.70 16.33
C PRO A 20 -21.82 16.77 15.81
N PHE A 21 -21.68 16.63 14.49
CA PHE A 21 -20.63 15.82 13.88
C PHE A 21 -19.22 16.31 14.26
N LEU A 22 -18.97 17.61 14.13
CA LEU A 22 -17.69 18.23 14.50
C LEU A 22 -17.39 18.08 16.00
N SER A 23 -18.42 18.18 16.85
CA SER A 23 -18.30 18.01 18.31
C SER A 23 -17.95 16.56 18.67
N SER A 24 -18.59 15.57 18.04
CA SER A 24 -18.26 14.15 18.18
C SER A 24 -16.82 13.86 17.73
N ARG A 25 -16.38 14.45 16.61
CA ARG A 25 -14.99 14.32 16.13
C ARG A 25 -13.98 14.93 17.10
N HIS A 26 -14.30 16.05 17.74
CA HIS A 26 -13.45 16.64 18.76
C HIS A 26 -13.33 15.75 19.99
N LEU A 27 -14.42 15.13 20.45
CA LEU A 27 -14.38 14.22 21.60
C LEU A 27 -13.51 12.98 21.34
N ARG A 28 -13.45 12.52 20.08
CA ARG A 28 -12.61 11.40 19.63
C ARG A 28 -11.12 11.75 19.43
N ALA A 29 -10.76 13.04 19.46
CA ALA A 29 -9.38 13.48 19.38
C ALA A 29 -8.63 13.23 20.70
N HIS A 30 -7.31 13.02 20.62
CA HIS A 30 -6.48 12.75 21.80
C HIS A 30 -6.62 13.88 22.85
N PRO A 31 -6.81 13.58 24.15
CA PRO A 31 -6.96 14.59 25.20
C PRO A 31 -5.82 15.62 25.23
N ASP A 32 -4.57 15.17 25.14
CA ASP A 32 -3.38 16.05 25.12
C ASP A 32 -3.41 17.02 23.94
N PHE A 33 -3.86 16.56 22.76
CA PHE A 33 -4.00 17.42 21.59
C PHE A 33 -5.12 18.45 21.80
N ARG A 34 -6.26 18.05 22.39
CA ARG A 34 -7.39 18.96 22.67
C ARG A 34 -7.00 20.06 23.66
N GLY A 35 -6.10 19.78 24.61
CA GLY A 35 -5.56 20.74 25.58
C GLY A 35 -4.35 21.54 25.09
N SER A 36 -3.76 21.16 23.93
CA SER A 36 -2.50 21.72 23.44
C SER A 36 -2.61 23.18 22.95
N ALA A 37 -1.49 23.90 23.01
CA ALA A 37 -1.35 25.21 22.37
C ALA A 37 -1.48 25.12 20.83
N GLU A 38 -1.05 24.00 20.24
CA GLU A 38 -1.21 23.70 18.80
C GLU A 38 -2.68 23.78 18.38
N PHE A 39 -3.57 23.10 19.11
CA PHE A 39 -5.00 23.10 18.80
C PHE A 39 -5.65 24.48 19.00
N ARG A 40 -5.26 25.23 20.05
CA ARG A 40 -5.72 26.62 20.25
C ARG A 40 -5.30 27.53 19.09
N ASN A 41 -4.07 27.41 18.61
CA ASN A 41 -3.57 28.19 17.48
C ASN A 41 -4.32 27.88 16.17
N ILE A 42 -4.61 26.60 15.92
CA ILE A 42 -5.40 26.17 14.76
C ILE A 42 -6.81 26.75 14.83
N LEU A 43 -7.50 26.64 15.98
CA LEU A 43 -8.81 27.23 16.17
C LEU A 43 -8.81 28.75 16.01
N GLY A 44 -7.80 29.45 16.56
CA GLY A 44 -7.66 30.90 16.41
C GLY A 44 -7.44 31.35 14.97
N ARG A 45 -6.68 30.56 14.18
CA ARG A 45 -6.51 30.79 12.73
C ARG A 45 -7.83 30.59 11.98
N LEU A 46 -8.54 29.49 12.26
CA LEU A 46 -9.81 29.17 11.60
C LEU A 46 -10.91 30.16 11.96
N LEU A 47 -11.00 30.59 13.22
CA LEU A 47 -11.93 31.65 13.66
C LEU A 47 -11.75 32.95 12.88
N ARG A 48 -10.50 33.40 12.71
CA ARG A 48 -10.19 34.60 11.90
C ARG A 48 -10.60 34.42 10.44
N ARG A 49 -10.35 33.25 9.85
CA ARG A 49 -10.71 32.93 8.47
C ARG A 49 -12.22 32.87 8.25
N VAL A 50 -12.97 32.23 9.15
CA VAL A 50 -14.44 32.16 9.09
C VAL A 50 -15.05 33.56 9.19
N ARG A 51 -14.52 34.42 10.10
CA ARG A 51 -14.99 35.80 10.24
C ARG A 51 -14.70 36.65 8.99
N GLY A 52 -13.54 36.48 8.36
CA GLY A 52 -13.18 37.22 7.15
C GLY A 52 -13.81 36.71 5.86
N ARG A 53 -14.13 35.41 5.75
CA ARG A 53 -14.68 34.78 4.52
C ARG A 53 -15.76 33.76 4.86
N ARG A 54 -16.93 34.25 5.25
CA ARG A 54 -18.08 33.43 5.68
C ARG A 54 -18.54 32.38 4.66
N ARG A 55 -18.46 32.69 3.34
CA ARG A 55 -18.85 31.76 2.25
C ARG A 55 -18.04 30.47 2.19
N LYS A 56 -16.87 30.39 2.84
CA LYS A 56 -16.01 29.19 2.87
C LYS A 56 -16.11 28.41 4.18
N VAL A 57 -17.18 28.60 4.97
CA VAL A 57 -17.34 27.99 6.30
C VAL A 57 -17.15 26.46 6.27
N TYR A 58 -17.71 25.75 5.29
CA TYR A 58 -17.57 24.30 5.16
C TYR A 58 -16.12 23.85 4.87
N VAL A 59 -15.34 24.66 4.15
CA VAL A 59 -13.91 24.38 3.92
C VAL A 59 -13.14 24.46 5.24
N TYR A 60 -13.45 25.45 6.07
CA TYR A 60 -12.80 25.63 7.38
C TYR A 60 -13.22 24.58 8.40
N ILE A 61 -14.49 24.16 8.35
CA ILE A 61 -14.99 23.01 9.11
C ILE A 61 -14.28 21.73 8.66
N ASN A 62 -14.10 21.52 7.35
CA ASN A 62 -13.40 20.35 6.83
C ASN A 62 -11.89 20.35 7.18
N GLU A 63 -11.24 21.52 7.15
CA GLU A 63 -9.85 21.68 7.63
C GLU A 63 -9.74 21.24 9.11
N LEU A 64 -10.68 21.68 9.96
CA LEU A 64 -10.72 21.28 11.37
C LEU A 64 -11.01 19.78 11.54
N CYS A 65 -11.97 19.23 10.79
CA CYS A 65 -12.29 17.80 10.79
C CYS A 65 -11.08 16.94 10.42
N THR A 66 -10.31 17.38 9.43
CA THR A 66 -9.11 16.67 8.96
C THR A 66 -8.03 16.65 10.05
N VAL A 67 -7.78 17.79 10.70
CA VAL A 67 -6.85 17.89 11.84
C VAL A 67 -7.27 16.99 12.99
N LEU A 68 -8.56 17.02 13.37
CA LEU A 68 -9.10 16.18 14.44
C LEU A 68 -9.03 14.68 14.10
N LYS A 69 -9.26 14.31 12.83
CA LYS A 69 -9.15 12.92 12.35
C LYS A 69 -7.70 12.43 12.38
N ALA A 70 -6.74 13.27 12.02
CA ALA A 70 -5.32 12.93 12.04
C ALA A 70 -4.79 12.66 13.47
N ARG A 71 -5.35 13.37 14.47
CA ARG A 71 -5.01 13.24 15.89
C ARG A 71 -6.10 12.51 16.71
N ALA A 72 -6.93 11.70 16.03
CA ALA A 72 -7.93 10.87 16.68
C ALA A 72 -7.29 9.71 17.42
N LEU A 73 -7.88 9.31 18.55
CA LEU A 73 -7.53 8.06 19.22
C LEU A 73 -7.77 6.92 18.22
N ARG A 74 -6.68 6.36 17.68
CA ARG A 74 -6.74 5.09 16.96
C ARG A 74 -7.07 4.04 18.01
N ARG A 75 -8.37 3.76 18.20
CA ARG A 75 -8.81 2.52 18.86
C ARG A 75 -8.21 1.37 18.04
N ARG A 76 -7.04 0.89 18.46
CA ARG A 76 -6.67 -0.50 18.19
C ARG A 76 -7.71 -1.32 18.94
N LEU A 77 -8.61 -1.97 18.21
CA LEU A 77 -9.37 -3.06 18.82
C LEU A 77 -8.32 -4.02 19.39
N PRO A 78 -8.39 -4.37 20.69
CA PRO A 78 -7.56 -5.45 21.21
C PRO A 78 -8.01 -6.72 20.47
N LEU A 79 -7.15 -7.27 19.62
CA LEU A 79 -7.29 -8.65 19.20
C LEU A 79 -7.09 -9.50 20.47
N ARG A 80 -8.16 -10.12 20.94
CA ARG A 80 -8.16 -11.05 22.08
C ARG A 80 -7.15 -12.16 21.79
N ALA A 81 -6.08 -12.20 22.58
CA ALA A 81 -5.10 -13.27 22.53
C ALA A 81 -5.77 -14.60 22.94
N LEU A 82 -5.47 -15.66 22.20
CA LEU A 82 -5.89 -17.03 22.53
C LEU A 82 -5.21 -17.48 23.84
N PRO A 83 -5.91 -18.16 24.76
CA PRO A 83 -5.31 -18.66 25.99
C PRO A 83 -4.49 -19.91 25.66
N GLY A 84 -3.17 -19.81 25.75
CA GLY A 84 -2.30 -20.96 25.48
C GLY A 84 -0.83 -20.61 25.24
N ALA A 85 -0.23 -19.78 26.09
CA ALA A 85 1.23 -19.69 26.17
C ALA A 85 1.62 -19.47 27.63
N ARG A 86 2.28 -20.47 28.22
CA ARG A 86 2.82 -20.43 29.58
C ARG A 86 3.94 -19.38 29.69
N PRO A 87 4.09 -18.69 30.82
CA PRO A 87 5.17 -17.75 31.05
C PRO A 87 6.43 -18.46 31.54
N CYS A 88 7.60 -18.08 31.00
CA CYS A 88 8.89 -18.39 31.60
C CYS A 88 9.44 -17.12 32.30
N PRO A 89 10.17 -17.24 33.42
CA PRO A 89 10.32 -16.16 34.38
C PRO A 89 11.69 -15.47 34.33
N HIS A 90 11.71 -14.30 34.99
CA HIS A 90 12.84 -13.55 35.52
C HIS A 90 13.67 -12.63 34.60
N GLY A 91 13.85 -11.41 35.11
CA GLY A 91 14.73 -10.38 34.58
C GLY A 91 14.42 -9.00 35.15
N THR A 92 14.36 -8.88 36.47
CA THR A 92 14.28 -7.64 37.23
C THR A 92 15.43 -6.71 36.85
N PHE A 93 15.19 -5.48 36.40
CA PHE A 93 16.11 -4.38 36.68
C PHE A 93 15.39 -3.02 36.70
N GLN A 94 15.67 -2.31 37.77
CA GLN A 94 15.10 -1.05 38.25
C GLN A 94 15.47 0.13 37.35
N SER A 95 14.55 1.10 37.25
CA SER A 95 14.90 2.49 36.95
C SER A 95 15.54 3.14 38.18
N PRO A 96 16.31 4.23 37.99
CA PRO A 96 15.88 5.44 38.68
C PRO A 96 16.04 6.74 37.88
N HIS A 97 15.07 7.62 38.13
CA HIS A 97 15.11 9.06 38.29
C HIS A 97 15.49 10.05 37.16
N CYS A 98 14.60 11.05 37.11
CA CYS A 98 14.58 12.29 36.34
C CYS A 98 15.71 13.27 36.66
N SER A 99 16.05 14.11 35.69
CA SER A 99 16.30 15.55 35.89
C SER A 99 16.10 16.31 34.57
N ALA A 100 15.35 17.41 34.66
CA ALA A 100 15.01 18.31 33.58
C ALA A 100 16.16 19.29 33.29
N HIS A 101 16.36 19.67 32.03
CA HIS A 101 16.79 21.03 31.67
C HIS A 101 16.39 21.38 30.23
N THR A 102 15.75 22.53 30.11
CA THR A 102 15.29 23.25 28.93
C THR A 102 16.45 23.77 28.10
N GLN A 103 16.43 23.62 26.76
CA GLN A 103 16.73 24.71 25.83
C GLN A 103 16.39 24.37 24.36
N SER A 104 15.83 25.38 23.72
CA SER A 104 15.39 25.48 22.34
C SER A 104 16.55 25.41 21.35
N GLN A 105 16.39 24.65 20.26
CA GLN A 105 16.96 24.93 18.94
C GLN A 105 16.31 24.02 17.87
N HIS A 106 15.79 24.64 16.80
CA HIS A 106 15.41 23.96 15.55
C HIS A 106 16.65 23.31 14.90
N PRO A 107 16.50 22.14 14.23
CA PRO A 107 16.44 22.19 12.76
C PRO A 107 15.61 21.07 12.07
N SER A 108 15.16 21.38 10.85
CA SER A 108 15.11 20.54 9.64
C SER A 108 14.84 19.03 9.77
N ALA A 109 13.61 18.58 9.48
CA ALA A 109 13.27 17.16 9.37
C ALA A 109 13.39 16.65 7.93
N GLN A 110 14.51 15.98 7.63
CA GLN A 110 14.64 14.99 6.57
C GLN A 110 13.98 13.66 6.98
N SER A 111 13.50 12.94 5.96
CA SER A 111 12.88 11.61 6.00
C SER A 111 13.58 10.56 6.86
N GLN A 112 12.81 9.76 7.61
CA GLN A 112 13.17 8.37 7.96
C GLN A 112 11.93 7.48 7.97
N TYR A 113 11.86 6.55 7.01
CA TYR A 113 11.06 5.34 7.07
C TYR A 113 11.96 4.22 7.65
N PRO A 114 11.48 3.40 8.61
CA PRO A 114 12.31 2.35 9.18
C PRO A 114 12.40 1.16 8.20
N SER A 115 13.64 0.83 7.84
CA SER A 115 14.01 -0.40 7.13
C SER A 115 14.22 -1.50 8.16
N ALA A 116 13.43 -2.57 8.07
CA ALA A 116 13.63 -3.77 8.88
C ALA A 116 14.81 -4.58 8.33
N GLN A 117 15.86 -4.70 9.13
CA GLN A 117 17.00 -5.59 8.89
C GLN A 117 16.54 -7.05 9.04
N SER A 118 16.77 -7.86 8.01
CA SER A 118 16.75 -9.32 8.11
C SER A 118 18.18 -9.81 7.88
N GLN A 119 18.80 -10.28 8.96
CA GLN A 119 20.09 -10.95 8.93
C GLN A 119 19.87 -12.42 8.55
N HIS A 120 20.54 -12.89 7.50
CA HIS A 120 20.76 -14.31 7.24
C HIS A 120 22.25 -14.53 6.97
N PRO A 121 22.85 -15.61 7.51
CA PRO A 121 24.29 -15.82 7.46
C PRO A 121 24.75 -16.39 6.12
N SER A 122 25.95 -15.96 5.73
CA SER A 122 26.69 -16.36 4.55
C SER A 122 27.17 -17.81 4.66
N ALA A 123 26.82 -18.65 3.69
CA ALA A 123 27.51 -19.91 3.45
C ALA A 123 28.30 -19.80 2.13
N GLN A 124 29.63 -19.80 2.26
CA GLN A 124 30.57 -20.00 1.15
C GLN A 124 30.42 -21.42 0.64
N SER A 125 30.38 -21.61 -0.67
CA SER A 125 30.63 -22.92 -1.28
C SER A 125 31.30 -22.72 -2.63
N GLN A 126 32.55 -23.17 -2.68
CA GLN A 126 33.45 -23.18 -3.81
C GLN A 126 33.00 -24.26 -4.81
N HIS A 127 33.15 -23.98 -6.11
CA HIS A 127 33.12 -25.00 -7.15
C HIS A 127 34.36 -25.90 -7.01
N PRO A 128 34.23 -27.19 -7.35
CA PRO A 128 34.94 -27.66 -8.55
C PRO A 128 34.06 -28.53 -9.46
N GLY A 129 34.50 -28.63 -10.72
CA GLY A 129 33.72 -29.16 -11.81
C GLY A 129 33.90 -30.65 -12.12
N ALA A 130 33.23 -30.98 -13.23
CA ALA A 130 33.43 -32.09 -14.15
C ALA A 130 32.61 -33.38 -13.96
N GLN A 131 31.97 -33.73 -15.08
CA GLN A 131 31.63 -35.05 -15.64
C GLN A 131 30.15 -35.46 -15.70
N SER A 132 29.67 -35.32 -16.93
CA SER A 132 28.63 -36.02 -17.67
C SER A 132 28.19 -37.38 -17.13
N GLN A 133 26.89 -37.50 -16.79
CA GLN A 133 26.11 -38.73 -16.97
C GLN A 133 24.67 -38.38 -17.40
N GLN A 134 24.14 -39.19 -18.30
CA GLN A 134 22.84 -39.06 -18.98
C GLN A 134 21.63 -39.15 -18.02
N PRO A 135 20.44 -38.66 -18.42
CA PRO A 135 19.26 -38.69 -17.58
C PRO A 135 18.54 -40.05 -17.68
N GLU A 136 18.50 -40.79 -16.58
CA GLU A 136 17.58 -41.91 -16.37
C GLU A 136 16.12 -41.40 -16.23
N PRO A 137 15.13 -42.02 -16.90
CA PRO A 137 13.73 -41.61 -16.83
C PRO A 137 13.06 -42.23 -15.59
N GLY A 138 13.49 -41.79 -14.41
CA GLY A 138 12.83 -42.11 -13.14
C GLY A 138 11.59 -41.25 -12.93
N GLY A 139 10.49 -41.60 -13.59
CA GLY A 139 9.17 -40.97 -13.49
C GLY A 139 8.53 -41.10 -12.11
N GLY A 140 9.11 -40.44 -11.11
CA GLY A 140 8.43 -40.15 -9.85
C GLY A 140 7.35 -39.13 -10.13
N ARG A 141 6.13 -39.60 -10.46
CA ARG A 141 4.92 -38.79 -10.47
C ARG A 141 4.88 -38.00 -9.16
N ARG A 142 5.23 -36.72 -9.20
CA ARG A 142 4.91 -35.78 -8.11
C ARG A 142 3.41 -35.93 -7.90
N ALA A 143 3.02 -36.56 -6.81
CA ALA A 143 1.63 -36.87 -6.55
C ALA A 143 0.90 -35.53 -6.39
N GLY A 144 0.30 -35.06 -7.48
CA GLY A 144 -0.55 -33.89 -7.50
C GLY A 144 -1.59 -34.00 -6.39
N GLY A 145 -2.02 -32.86 -5.86
CA GLY A 145 -2.93 -32.80 -4.73
C GLY A 145 -4.14 -33.71 -4.88
N SER A 146 -4.67 -34.23 -3.77
CA SER A 146 -5.83 -35.14 -3.78
C SER A 146 -6.92 -34.62 -4.72
N ARG A 147 -7.31 -35.40 -5.73
CA ARG A 147 -8.30 -35.01 -6.75
C ARG A 147 -9.62 -34.54 -6.09
N ARG A 148 -9.98 -35.13 -4.95
CA ARG A 148 -11.14 -34.71 -4.14
C ARG A 148 -10.96 -33.32 -3.55
N GLN A 149 -9.78 -33.01 -3.02
CA GLN A 149 -9.45 -31.69 -2.49
C GLN A 149 -9.47 -30.63 -3.60
N ILE A 150 -8.91 -30.93 -4.78
CA ILE A 150 -8.93 -30.01 -5.93
C ILE A 150 -10.38 -29.69 -6.34
N ARG A 151 -11.22 -30.71 -6.52
CA ARG A 151 -12.65 -30.52 -6.86
C ARG A 151 -13.39 -29.69 -5.80
N HIS A 152 -13.12 -29.95 -4.52
CA HIS A 152 -13.74 -29.18 -3.43
C HIS A 152 -13.33 -27.70 -3.47
N LEU A 153 -12.04 -27.41 -3.66
CA LEU A 153 -11.55 -26.03 -3.75
C LEU A 153 -12.07 -25.30 -5.00
N GLU A 154 -12.20 -25.99 -6.14
CA GLU A 154 -12.81 -25.44 -7.36
C GLU A 154 -14.30 -25.16 -7.19
N HIS A 155 -15.03 -26.04 -6.48
CA HIS A 155 -16.42 -25.78 -6.13
C HIS A 155 -16.52 -24.57 -5.19
N LEU A 156 -15.66 -24.47 -4.18
CA LEU A 156 -15.65 -23.33 -3.26
C LEU A 156 -15.33 -22.01 -3.96
N LEU A 157 -14.46 -22.01 -4.98
CA LEU A 157 -14.24 -20.84 -5.83
C LEU A 157 -15.52 -20.40 -6.55
N ARG A 158 -16.29 -21.36 -7.10
CA ARG A 158 -17.58 -21.06 -7.76
C ARG A 158 -18.60 -20.47 -6.79
N VAL A 159 -18.70 -21.04 -5.59
CA VAL A 159 -19.58 -20.53 -4.53
C VAL A 159 -19.19 -19.09 -4.15
N TYR A 160 -17.89 -18.82 -3.95
CA TYR A 160 -17.42 -17.47 -3.63
C TYR A 160 -17.61 -16.49 -4.79
N ALA A 161 -17.45 -16.91 -6.04
CA ALA A 161 -17.72 -16.07 -7.20
C ALA A 161 -19.20 -15.67 -7.28
N GLY A 162 -20.13 -16.61 -7.02
CA GLY A 162 -21.57 -16.32 -6.96
C GLY A 162 -21.92 -15.34 -5.83
N GLU A 163 -21.38 -15.55 -4.63
CA GLU A 163 -21.64 -14.64 -3.50
C GLU A 163 -21.03 -13.25 -3.71
N ILE A 164 -19.85 -13.16 -4.35
CA ILE A 164 -19.26 -11.86 -4.72
C ILE A 164 -20.18 -11.12 -5.69
N ARG A 165 -20.74 -11.79 -6.72
CA ARG A 165 -21.68 -11.14 -7.65
C ARG A 165 -22.92 -10.61 -6.92
N ARG A 166 -23.51 -11.43 -6.04
CA ARG A 166 -24.66 -11.03 -5.23
C ARG A 166 -24.37 -9.82 -4.33
N LEU A 167 -23.17 -9.75 -3.74
CA LEU A 167 -22.75 -8.61 -2.91
C LEU A 167 -22.48 -7.36 -3.74
N GLN A 168 -22.01 -7.50 -4.98
CA GLN A 168 -21.77 -6.39 -5.91
C GLN A 168 -23.06 -5.75 -6.42
N GLU A 169 -24.13 -6.54 -6.55
CA GLU A 169 -25.47 -6.08 -6.95
C GLU A 169 -26.26 -5.43 -5.80
N ARG A 170 -25.84 -5.64 -4.55
CA ARG A 170 -26.54 -5.10 -3.38
C ARG A 170 -26.31 -3.59 -3.27
N GLU A 171 -27.39 -2.84 -3.20
CA GLU A 171 -27.37 -1.42 -2.86
C GLU A 171 -27.01 -1.22 -1.37
N LEU A 172 -26.21 -0.20 -1.07
CA LEU A 172 -25.82 0.17 0.29
C LEU A 172 -26.51 1.46 0.69
N ASP A 173 -27.14 1.46 1.87
CA ASP A 173 -27.63 2.69 2.48
C ASP A 173 -26.52 3.44 3.25
N LEU A 174 -26.82 4.65 3.74
CA LEU A 174 -25.87 5.48 4.46
C LEU A 174 -25.41 4.88 5.80
N ALA A 175 -26.25 4.08 6.45
CA ALA A 175 -25.91 3.43 7.72
C ALA A 175 -24.96 2.24 7.49
N GLU A 176 -25.21 1.48 6.43
CA GLU A 176 -24.39 0.36 5.99
C GLU A 176 -23.01 0.82 5.52
N LEU A 177 -22.87 2.01 4.93
CA LEU A 177 -21.56 2.57 4.58
C LEU A 177 -20.62 2.72 5.79
N ASP A 178 -21.17 3.02 6.97
CA ASP A 178 -20.42 3.14 8.22
C ASP A 178 -20.29 1.81 8.98
N SER A 179 -20.91 0.73 8.48
CA SER A 179 -20.88 -0.60 9.10
C SER A 179 -19.58 -1.37 8.79
N ALA A 180 -19.01 -2.01 9.81
CA ALA A 180 -17.86 -2.91 9.65
C ALA A 180 -18.21 -4.22 8.90
N ASP A 181 -19.50 -4.52 8.82
CA ASP A 181 -20.07 -5.66 8.11
C ASP A 181 -20.88 -5.25 6.89
N SER A 182 -20.53 -4.11 6.30
CA SER A 182 -21.12 -3.67 5.03
C SER A 182 -20.90 -4.69 3.91
N PRO A 183 -21.84 -4.81 2.95
CA PRO A 183 -21.70 -5.69 1.79
C PRO A 183 -20.37 -5.50 1.04
N TYR A 184 -19.91 -4.25 0.92
CA TYR A 184 -18.62 -3.89 0.33
C TYR A 184 -17.41 -4.51 1.06
N LEU A 185 -17.40 -4.45 2.40
CA LEU A 185 -16.33 -5.05 3.18
C LEU A 185 -16.40 -6.59 3.17
N GLN A 186 -17.60 -7.15 3.13
CA GLN A 186 -17.80 -8.60 2.95
C GLN A 186 -17.24 -9.08 1.62
N GLU A 187 -17.51 -8.38 0.51
CA GLU A 187 -16.99 -8.67 -0.83
C GLU A 187 -15.45 -8.73 -0.82
N ASN A 188 -14.80 -7.72 -0.23
CA ASN A 188 -13.35 -7.67 -0.10
C ASN A 188 -12.79 -8.85 0.74
N ARG A 189 -13.48 -9.24 1.83
CA ARG A 189 -13.08 -10.41 2.64
C ARG A 189 -13.18 -11.71 1.84
N LEU A 190 -14.22 -11.87 1.01
CA LEU A 190 -14.39 -13.02 0.13
C LEU A 190 -13.34 -13.04 -0.99
N LYS A 191 -13.09 -11.92 -1.69
CA LYS A 191 -12.02 -11.81 -2.70
C LYS A 191 -10.65 -12.21 -2.13
N ARG A 192 -10.31 -11.78 -0.91
CA ARG A 192 -9.08 -12.21 -0.21
C ARG A 192 -9.03 -13.70 0.12
N ARG A 193 -10.16 -14.32 0.49
CA ARG A 193 -10.27 -15.77 0.70
C ARG A 193 -10.13 -16.53 -0.62
N MET A 194 -10.77 -16.04 -1.68
CA MET A 194 -10.71 -16.58 -3.03
C MET A 194 -9.27 -16.65 -3.55
N MET A 195 -8.48 -15.59 -3.38
CA MET A 195 -7.07 -15.60 -3.77
C MET A 195 -6.20 -16.59 -2.98
N ARG A 196 -6.54 -16.88 -1.71
CA ARG A 196 -5.85 -17.93 -0.93
C ARG A 196 -6.16 -19.32 -1.48
N ILE A 197 -7.42 -19.57 -1.84
CA ILE A 197 -7.84 -20.83 -2.48
C ILE A 197 -7.15 -20.99 -3.83
N PHE A 198 -7.12 -19.94 -4.65
CA PHE A 198 -6.44 -19.95 -5.95
C PHE A 198 -4.97 -20.32 -5.82
N ARG A 199 -4.21 -19.68 -4.92
CA ARG A 199 -2.79 -20.04 -4.68
C ARG A 199 -2.63 -21.48 -4.23
N ARG A 200 -3.54 -21.98 -3.38
CA ARG A 200 -3.50 -23.39 -2.95
C ARG A 200 -3.80 -24.34 -4.10
N LEU A 201 -4.72 -24.00 -4.99
CA LEU A 201 -5.00 -24.77 -6.20
C LEU A 201 -3.79 -24.81 -7.14
N CYS A 202 -3.10 -23.68 -7.35
CA CYS A 202 -1.87 -23.63 -8.14
C CYS A 202 -0.79 -24.58 -7.58
N GLN A 203 -0.60 -24.58 -6.25
CA GLN A 203 0.32 -25.51 -5.58
C GLN A 203 -0.08 -26.98 -5.77
N LEU A 204 -1.37 -27.31 -5.63
CA LEU A 204 -1.85 -28.69 -5.76
C LEU A 204 -1.79 -29.20 -7.22
N LYS A 205 -1.89 -28.30 -8.20
CA LYS A 205 -1.82 -28.60 -9.63
C LYS A 205 -0.41 -28.48 -10.22
N ASP A 206 0.59 -28.13 -9.42
CA ASP A 206 1.98 -27.85 -9.85
C ASP A 206 2.02 -26.83 -11.01
N CYS A 207 1.29 -25.72 -10.88
CA CYS A 207 1.28 -24.64 -11.87
C CYS A 207 1.58 -23.26 -11.24
N SER A 208 1.97 -22.32 -12.10
CA SER A 208 2.27 -20.94 -11.69
C SER A 208 1.03 -20.23 -11.14
N SER A 209 1.24 -19.28 -10.23
CA SER A 209 0.18 -18.40 -9.71
C SER A 209 -0.05 -17.14 -10.54
N LEU A 210 0.55 -17.06 -11.74
CA LEU A 210 0.33 -15.97 -12.68
C LEU A 210 -1.12 -16.02 -13.19
N THR A 211 -1.77 -14.87 -13.24
CA THR A 211 -3.17 -14.77 -13.69
C THR A 211 -3.31 -14.23 -15.11
N GLY A 212 -2.20 -13.93 -15.79
CA GLY A 212 -2.19 -13.37 -17.14
C GLY A 212 -2.41 -11.85 -17.16
N ARG A 213 -2.13 -11.16 -16.05
CA ARG A 213 -2.32 -9.71 -15.95
C ARG A 213 -1.31 -8.95 -16.80
N VAL A 214 -1.69 -7.76 -17.25
CA VAL A 214 -0.78 -6.89 -18.02
C VAL A 214 0.42 -6.48 -17.16
N LEU A 215 0.25 -6.32 -15.84
CA LEU A 215 1.38 -6.07 -14.91
C LEU A 215 2.42 -7.20 -14.87
N GLU A 216 2.04 -8.44 -15.20
CA GLU A 216 2.94 -9.59 -15.22
C GLU A 216 3.80 -9.63 -16.50
N GLN A 217 3.41 -8.86 -17.53
CA GLN A 217 4.14 -8.80 -18.78
C GLN A 217 5.47 -8.05 -18.60
N ARG A 218 6.56 -8.69 -19.03
CA ARG A 218 7.91 -8.16 -18.94
C ARG A 218 8.10 -7.02 -19.93
N ILE A 219 8.44 -5.84 -19.43
CA ILE A 219 8.85 -4.71 -20.26
C ILE A 219 10.30 -4.93 -20.67
N ARG A 220 10.56 -5.06 -21.97
CA ARG A 220 11.93 -5.09 -22.50
C ARG A 220 12.49 -3.67 -22.56
N PHE A 221 13.78 -3.49 -22.28
CA PHE A 221 14.43 -2.19 -22.38
C PHE A 221 15.69 -2.28 -23.25
N ARG A 222 15.76 -1.44 -24.29
CA ARG A 222 16.87 -1.37 -25.25
C ARG A 222 17.23 0.08 -25.60
N GLY A 223 16.98 1.02 -24.68
CA GLY A 223 17.15 2.46 -24.93
C GLY A 223 18.61 2.92 -25.05
N THR A 224 19.59 2.11 -24.64
CA THR A 224 21.01 2.47 -24.69
C THR A 224 21.80 1.57 -25.63
N ARG A 225 22.98 2.05 -26.07
CA ARG A 225 23.93 1.25 -26.87
C ARG A 225 24.66 0.17 -26.06
N TYR A 226 24.51 0.16 -24.73
CA TYR A 226 25.23 -0.73 -23.83
C TYR A 226 24.29 -1.84 -23.32
N PRO A 227 24.44 -3.09 -23.80
CA PRO A 227 23.59 -4.20 -23.38
C PRO A 227 23.60 -4.46 -21.87
N GLU A 228 24.72 -4.19 -21.21
CA GLU A 228 24.92 -4.35 -19.76
C GLU A 228 23.99 -3.42 -18.98
N VAL A 229 23.92 -2.15 -19.40
CA VAL A 229 23.03 -1.13 -18.84
C VAL A 229 21.59 -1.51 -19.11
N ASN A 230 21.28 -1.91 -20.35
CA ASN A 230 19.94 -2.33 -20.75
C ASN A 230 19.42 -3.48 -19.87
N ARG A 231 20.24 -4.53 -19.66
CA ARG A 231 19.90 -5.66 -18.78
C ARG A 231 19.72 -5.26 -17.32
N SER A 232 20.49 -4.28 -16.82
CA SER A 232 20.35 -3.80 -15.43
C SER A 232 19.01 -3.08 -15.24
N ILE A 233 18.71 -2.12 -16.11
CA ILE A 233 17.46 -1.36 -16.09
C ILE A 233 16.27 -2.30 -16.30
N GLU A 234 16.33 -3.20 -17.28
CA GLU A 234 15.27 -4.17 -17.55
C GLU A 234 14.99 -5.06 -16.33
N ARG A 235 16.04 -5.53 -15.65
CA ARG A 235 15.87 -6.33 -14.43
C ARG A 235 15.24 -5.50 -13.30
N PHE A 236 15.60 -4.22 -13.19
CA PHE A 236 15.10 -3.33 -12.15
C PHE A 236 13.60 -3.03 -12.31
N ILE A 237 13.17 -2.65 -13.51
CA ILE A 237 11.79 -2.20 -13.80
C ILE A 237 10.76 -3.34 -13.78
N ASN A 238 11.21 -4.58 -13.91
CA ASN A 238 10.36 -5.77 -13.89
C ASN A 238 10.28 -6.45 -12.52
N ARG A 239 10.79 -5.81 -11.46
CA ARG A 239 10.54 -6.25 -10.08
C ARG A 239 9.09 -5.96 -9.67
N PRO A 240 8.51 -6.76 -8.76
CA PRO A 240 7.17 -6.47 -8.24
C PRO A 240 7.14 -5.09 -7.58
N ASP A 241 6.08 -4.33 -7.86
CA ASP A 241 5.83 -2.97 -7.34
C ASP A 241 6.92 -1.93 -7.65
N ALA A 242 7.83 -2.20 -8.58
CA ALA A 242 8.86 -1.24 -8.98
C ALA A 242 8.28 -0.07 -9.78
N PHE A 243 8.56 1.14 -9.30
CA PHE A 243 8.34 2.38 -10.04
C PHE A 243 9.53 3.31 -9.77
N PRO A 244 10.58 3.26 -10.62
CA PRO A 244 11.80 4.03 -10.43
C PRO A 244 11.51 5.53 -10.38
N ASP A 245 12.29 6.25 -9.58
CA ASP A 245 12.57 7.66 -9.85
C ASP A 245 13.81 7.81 -10.77
N TYR A 246 14.17 9.06 -11.08
CA TYR A 246 15.36 9.37 -11.88
C TYR A 246 16.66 8.89 -11.21
N SER A 247 16.75 9.02 -9.89
CA SER A 247 17.94 8.66 -9.10
C SER A 247 18.16 7.15 -9.10
N ASP A 248 17.09 6.36 -9.07
CA ASP A 248 17.12 4.91 -9.17
C ASP A 248 17.71 4.47 -10.50
N ILE A 249 17.24 5.04 -11.61
CA ILE A 249 17.74 4.73 -12.96
C ILE A 249 19.22 5.15 -13.10
N LEU A 250 19.57 6.34 -12.61
CA LEU A 250 20.96 6.81 -12.62
C LEU A 250 21.88 5.91 -11.78
N ARG A 251 21.40 5.41 -10.63
CA ARG A 251 22.13 4.45 -9.80
C ARG A 251 22.35 3.13 -10.51
N GLU A 252 21.34 2.62 -11.21
CA GLU A 252 21.46 1.40 -12.03
C GLU A 252 22.49 1.56 -13.16
N ILE A 253 22.49 2.70 -13.84
CA ILE A 253 23.46 3.01 -14.90
C ILE A 253 24.88 3.13 -14.34
N ARG A 254 25.07 3.87 -13.24
CA ARG A 254 26.37 4.01 -12.57
C ARG A 254 26.89 2.64 -12.10
N GLY A 255 26.02 1.83 -11.51
CA GLY A 255 26.36 0.48 -11.06
C GLY A 255 26.75 -0.44 -12.22
N ALA A 256 26.03 -0.39 -13.34
CA ALA A 256 26.36 -1.15 -14.53
C ALA A 256 27.69 -0.69 -15.18
N SER A 257 27.91 0.63 -15.28
CA SER A 257 29.13 1.22 -15.82
C SER A 257 30.37 0.83 -15.00
N ALA A 258 30.29 0.93 -13.67
CA ALA A 258 31.37 0.55 -12.77
C ALA A 258 31.66 -0.96 -12.81
N ARG A 259 30.61 -1.79 -12.80
CA ARG A 259 30.74 -3.25 -12.83
C ARG A 259 31.39 -3.76 -14.12
N HIS A 260 31.03 -3.17 -15.26
CA HIS A 260 31.49 -3.60 -16.58
C HIS A 260 32.59 -2.73 -17.17
N ARG A 261 33.14 -1.78 -16.39
CA ARG A 261 34.22 -0.86 -16.79
C ARG A 261 33.96 -0.18 -18.13
N LEU A 262 32.75 0.34 -18.31
CA LEU A 262 32.32 0.95 -19.58
C LEU A 262 32.95 2.32 -19.87
N GLY A 263 33.69 2.91 -18.92
CA GLY A 263 34.39 4.19 -19.11
C GLY A 263 33.46 5.40 -19.33
N LEU A 264 32.18 5.30 -18.94
CA LEU A 264 31.20 6.37 -19.19
C LEU A 264 31.46 7.59 -18.32
N GLY A 265 31.54 8.77 -18.94
CA GLY A 265 31.66 10.04 -18.24
C GLY A 265 30.38 10.40 -17.47
N ARG A 266 30.51 11.24 -16.42
CA ARG A 266 29.38 11.66 -15.57
C ARG A 266 28.21 12.25 -16.37
N ARG A 267 28.49 13.22 -17.25
CA ARG A 267 27.47 13.87 -18.10
C ARG A 267 26.78 12.88 -19.04
N GLN A 268 27.54 11.94 -19.61
CA GLN A 268 26.99 10.91 -20.50
C GLN A 268 26.02 9.98 -19.74
N MET A 269 26.37 9.58 -18.52
CA MET A 269 25.49 8.76 -17.68
C MET A 269 24.23 9.52 -17.25
N GLU A 270 24.33 10.81 -16.94
CA GLU A 270 23.19 11.67 -16.58
C GLU A 270 22.22 11.83 -17.77
N ASN A 271 22.72 12.10 -18.97
CA ASN A 271 21.90 12.16 -20.19
C ASN A 271 21.22 10.83 -20.49
N MET A 272 21.96 9.72 -20.41
CA MET A 272 21.43 8.37 -20.61
C MET A 272 20.35 8.04 -19.57
N ALA A 273 20.54 8.45 -18.31
CA ALA A 273 19.55 8.25 -17.27
C ALA A 273 18.27 9.05 -17.52
N GLN A 274 18.38 10.28 -18.01
CA GLN A 274 17.22 11.13 -18.32
C GLN A 274 16.36 10.53 -19.44
N GLU A 275 17.00 10.05 -20.51
CA GLU A 275 16.30 9.39 -21.62
C GLU A 275 15.67 8.07 -21.18
N ALA A 276 16.45 7.21 -20.50
CA ALA A 276 15.97 5.92 -20.00
C ALA A 276 14.81 6.09 -19.00
N PHE A 277 14.89 7.08 -18.11
CA PHE A 277 13.84 7.37 -17.14
C PHE A 277 12.52 7.76 -17.81
N ARG A 278 12.57 8.61 -18.85
CA ARG A 278 11.36 8.99 -19.62
C ARG A 278 10.75 7.79 -20.34
N GLU A 279 11.57 7.02 -21.06
CA GLU A 279 11.09 5.85 -21.82
C GLU A 279 10.48 4.79 -20.89
N VAL A 280 11.19 4.43 -19.83
CA VAL A 280 10.72 3.46 -18.82
C VAL A 280 9.47 3.97 -18.12
N GLY A 281 9.45 5.25 -17.72
CA GLY A 281 8.31 5.86 -17.05
C GLY A 281 7.03 5.77 -17.89
N ASN A 282 7.12 6.12 -19.18
CA ASN A 282 6.00 6.03 -20.11
C ASN A 282 5.50 4.58 -20.23
N ARG A 283 6.40 3.61 -20.43
CA ARG A 283 6.02 2.19 -20.53
C ARG A 283 5.39 1.64 -19.25
N LEU A 284 5.89 2.05 -18.08
CA LEU A 284 5.33 1.63 -16.79
C LEU A 284 3.94 2.23 -16.55
N GLN A 285 3.75 3.51 -16.92
CA GLN A 285 2.44 4.15 -16.85
C GLN A 285 1.44 3.50 -17.79
N GLU A 286 1.82 3.29 -19.06
CA GLU A 286 0.99 2.62 -20.05
C GLU A 286 0.61 1.20 -19.60
N ARG A 287 1.58 0.41 -19.10
CA ARG A 287 1.30 -0.93 -18.56
C ARG A 287 0.29 -0.91 -17.41
N ARG A 288 0.41 0.05 -16.49
CA ARG A 288 -0.53 0.23 -15.37
C ARG A 288 -1.91 0.69 -15.85
N HIS A 289 -1.95 1.58 -16.83
CA HIS A 289 -3.18 2.07 -17.42
C HIS A 289 -3.94 0.93 -18.13
N LEU A 290 -3.25 0.15 -18.96
CA LEU A 290 -3.82 -1.02 -19.62
C LEU A 290 -4.29 -2.06 -18.60
N ASP A 291 -3.50 -2.34 -17.57
CA ASP A 291 -3.92 -3.28 -16.50
C ASP A 291 -5.18 -2.79 -15.78
N LEU A 292 -5.30 -1.49 -15.53
CA LEU A 292 -6.53 -0.92 -15.00
C LEU A 292 -7.69 -1.15 -15.98
N VAL A 293 -7.58 -0.70 -17.23
CA VAL A 293 -8.66 -0.77 -18.22
C VAL A 293 -9.15 -2.20 -18.44
N TYR A 294 -8.24 -3.17 -18.60
CA TYR A 294 -8.63 -4.57 -18.84
C TYR A 294 -9.18 -5.30 -17.61
N ASN A 295 -8.94 -4.79 -16.40
CA ASN A 295 -9.35 -5.45 -15.15
C ASN A 295 -10.22 -4.53 -14.28
N PHE A 296 -10.85 -3.52 -14.88
CA PHE A 296 -11.69 -2.57 -14.19
C PHE A 296 -13.10 -3.13 -14.00
N GLY A 297 -13.72 -2.79 -12.87
CA GLY A 297 -15.14 -3.02 -12.64
C GLY A 297 -15.53 -4.47 -12.32
N SER A 298 -16.72 -4.86 -12.78
CA SER A 298 -17.33 -6.18 -12.61
C SER A 298 -18.28 -6.48 -13.77
N HIS A 299 -19.04 -7.58 -13.65
CA HIS A 299 -20.10 -7.95 -14.61
C HIS A 299 -21.15 -6.85 -14.82
N LEU A 300 -21.28 -5.89 -13.90
CA LEU A 300 -22.19 -4.75 -14.04
C LEU A 300 -21.67 -3.67 -15.00
N THR A 301 -20.37 -3.68 -15.29
CA THR A 301 -19.70 -2.66 -16.13
C THR A 301 -19.11 -3.23 -17.41
N ASP A 302 -19.13 -4.56 -17.59
CA ASP A 302 -18.53 -5.25 -18.75
C ASP A 302 -19.16 -4.83 -20.09
N GLU A 303 -20.45 -4.44 -20.08
CA GLU A 303 -21.18 -4.00 -21.28
C GLU A 303 -21.07 -2.49 -21.53
N TYR A 304 -20.26 -1.76 -20.76
CA TYR A 304 -20.10 -0.32 -20.91
C TYR A 304 -19.62 0.05 -22.31
N ARG A 305 -20.37 0.95 -22.98
CA ARG A 305 -20.01 1.53 -24.27
C ARG A 305 -19.95 3.05 -24.14
N PRO A 306 -18.81 3.69 -24.45
CA PRO A 306 -18.73 5.14 -24.45
C PRO A 306 -19.58 5.71 -25.60
N GLY A 307 -20.54 6.59 -25.30
CA GLY A 307 -21.26 7.39 -26.31
C GLY A 307 -22.66 6.91 -26.72
N THR A 308 -23.27 5.98 -26.00
CA THR A 308 -24.73 5.83 -25.94
C THR A 308 -25.27 6.62 -24.76
#